data_AF-A0A1Y1ITU0-F1
#
_entry.id   AF-A0A1Y1ITU0-F1
#
_cell.length_a   1.000
_cell.length_b   1.000
_cell.length_c   1.000
_cell.angle_alpha   90.00
_cell.angle_beta   90.00
_cell.angle_gamma   90.00
#
_symmetry.space_group_name_H-M   'P 1'
#
loop_
_entity.id
_entity.type
_entity.pdbx_description
1 polymer ?
#
loop_
_entity_poly.entity_id
_entity_poly.type
_entity_poly.pdbx_seq_one_letter_code
_entity_poly.pdbx_strand_id
1 'polypeptide(L)'
;MPHRKSRAHGPKHEHHHATKEDRTVEREQHESDSEGRDQAADGQIDRQAQPATYTAMTVDAKALEDAPPAGGVIGARTEGMIDVKHRRCLCGKARPTFGHENEKATRCASCQTKGMIDMRSNRCLCGKARPTFGLENEKATRCASCRTECMVNVRSTRCLCKKAQPTYGLENEKPTRCASCRTEGMMNVTSKRCLCKKAQPTYGLKGEKPTRCTSCRTEDMMNVISKRCLCKKAQASFGLEGEKPTCCASCRTEGMIDVRSRRCLCKRTQPVFGLEGKNPTRCAACKTEGMIDVIYKRCLTNGCDTRVGKRYKGYCLRCFVFTFPGEKVSRNYRVKEQHFTDYIKASGVLPEAADITFDKRLQGGCSGRKPDIFVDLYTHTVHCENDEDQHRNYTCENKRMMELFEDAGSRPQVQLRFNPDGYTSVDGQKHPGCFRYNKLGVPVIQDQAMWEERMNAYLERLQYHLTHVPSREVTVEHMFYDGFEWKSTVESDRVCQKRKRADR
;
A
#
# COMPACT_ATOMS: atom_id res chain seq x y z
N MET A 1 -0.36 -5.00 62.18
CA MET A 1 0.04 -3.74 61.52
C MET A 1 0.88 -2.91 62.48
N PRO A 2 2.20 -3.17 62.51
CA PRO A 2 3.16 -2.08 62.68
C PRO A 2 4.44 -2.27 61.82
N HIS A 3 5.32 -1.26 61.88
CA HIS A 3 6.66 -1.16 61.28
C HIS A 3 6.78 -0.71 59.82
N ARG A 4 6.82 0.63 59.64
CA ARG A 4 7.67 1.26 58.62
C ARG A 4 8.90 1.86 59.31
N LYS A 5 10.05 1.22 59.12
CA LYS A 5 11.36 1.82 59.40
C LYS A 5 11.88 2.49 58.13
N SER A 6 12.31 3.72 58.32
CA SER A 6 13.10 4.57 57.45
C SER A 6 14.37 3.89 56.93
N ARG A 7 14.77 4.21 55.69
CA ARG A 7 16.14 4.01 55.23
C ARG A 7 16.61 5.23 54.45
N ALA A 8 17.82 5.61 54.80
CA ALA A 8 18.50 6.86 54.58
C ALA A 8 18.90 7.11 53.12
N HIS A 9 19.00 8.40 52.79
CA HIS A 9 19.63 8.96 51.61
C HIS A 9 21.15 9.13 51.81
N GLY A 10 21.90 8.94 50.72
CA GLY A 10 23.24 9.49 50.50
C GLY A 10 24.12 8.57 49.64
N PRO A 11 25.10 9.09 48.85
CA PRO A 11 25.26 10.44 48.31
C PRO A 11 25.44 10.49 46.77
N LYS A 12 25.37 11.72 46.25
CA LYS A 12 25.69 12.12 44.86
C LYS A 12 27.19 12.05 44.61
N HIS A 13 27.58 11.62 43.41
CA HIS A 13 28.84 11.85 42.71
C HIS A 13 28.60 11.35 41.27
N GLU A 14 29.12 11.89 40.18
CA GLU A 14 29.72 13.18 39.83
C GLU A 14 29.83 13.12 38.30
N HIS A 15 29.63 14.25 37.62
CA HIS A 15 29.82 14.35 36.18
C HIS A 15 31.31 14.28 35.84
N HIS A 16 31.74 13.30 35.05
CA HIS A 16 33.02 13.36 34.34
C HIS A 16 32.81 13.48 32.84
N HIS A 17 33.09 14.69 32.36
CA HIS A 17 33.51 14.97 31.00
C HIS A 17 34.75 14.11 30.66
N ALA A 18 34.71 13.42 29.52
CA ALA A 18 35.89 12.87 28.88
C ALA A 18 35.93 13.38 27.44
N THR A 19 36.89 14.26 27.22
CA THR A 19 37.35 14.79 25.94
C THR A 19 37.84 13.66 25.04
N LYS A 20 37.57 13.76 23.73
CA LYS A 20 38.25 12.96 22.71
C LYS A 20 39.04 13.93 21.83
N GLU A 21 40.33 13.99 22.10
CA GLU A 21 41.33 14.58 21.22
C GLU A 21 41.69 13.66 20.05
N ASP A 22 42.30 14.32 19.08
CA ASP A 22 42.67 13.93 17.73
C ASP A 22 43.35 12.57 17.53
N ARG A 23 42.99 11.93 16.41
CA ARG A 23 43.90 11.11 15.61
C ARG A 23 43.59 11.27 14.12
N THR A 24 44.28 12.22 13.51
CA THR A 24 44.62 12.28 12.09
C THR A 24 45.71 11.24 11.78
N VAL A 25 45.49 10.32 10.84
CA VAL A 25 46.54 9.72 9.98
C VAL A 25 45.92 9.32 8.64
N GLU A 26 46.31 10.06 7.61
CA GLU A 26 46.69 9.69 6.24
C GLU A 26 46.19 8.36 5.63
N ARG A 27 45.59 8.48 4.43
CA ARG A 27 45.79 7.50 3.35
C ARG A 27 45.59 8.11 1.97
N GLU A 28 46.72 8.55 1.42
CA GLU A 28 47.22 8.43 0.04
C GLU A 28 46.26 8.41 -1.15
N GLN A 29 46.57 9.35 -2.05
CA GLN A 29 46.18 9.47 -3.44
C GLN A 29 46.68 8.27 -4.26
N HIS A 30 45.88 7.83 -5.21
CA HIS A 30 46.36 7.09 -6.38
C HIS A 30 45.55 7.56 -7.59
N GLU A 31 46.12 8.52 -8.32
CA GLU A 31 45.89 8.71 -9.75
C GLU A 31 46.70 7.63 -10.50
N SER A 32 46.11 7.09 -11.58
CA SER A 32 46.86 6.74 -12.78
C SER A 32 45.88 6.50 -13.93
N ASP A 33 46.26 7.13 -15.03
CA ASP A 33 45.62 7.16 -16.32
C ASP A 33 45.50 5.79 -17.00
N SER A 34 44.50 5.65 -17.85
CA SER A 34 44.74 5.11 -19.20
C SER A 34 43.62 5.54 -20.13
N GLU A 35 44.01 6.40 -21.07
CA GLU A 35 43.29 6.74 -22.28
C GLU A 35 43.17 5.52 -23.21
N GLY A 36 42.09 5.48 -23.99
CA GLY A 36 41.89 4.50 -25.05
C GLY A 36 40.58 4.78 -25.79
N ARG A 37 40.65 5.68 -26.77
CA ARG A 37 39.62 5.99 -27.77
C ARG A 37 39.10 4.71 -28.45
N ASP A 38 37.80 4.70 -28.75
CA ASP A 38 37.34 4.45 -30.12
C ASP A 38 35.98 5.13 -30.36
N GLN A 39 35.91 5.80 -31.51
CA GLN A 39 34.81 6.63 -32.02
C GLN A 39 33.86 5.81 -32.91
N ALA A 40 32.74 6.46 -33.27
CA ALA A 40 31.72 6.12 -34.28
C ALA A 40 30.48 5.36 -33.72
N ALA A 41 29.23 5.73 -34.03
CA ALA A 41 28.69 6.73 -34.94
C ALA A 41 27.29 7.18 -34.46
N ASP A 42 26.97 8.44 -34.72
CA ASP A 42 25.64 9.03 -34.55
C ASP A 42 24.61 8.38 -35.47
N GLY A 43 23.54 7.86 -34.87
CA GLY A 43 22.32 7.44 -35.56
C GLY A 43 21.15 8.28 -35.07
N GLN A 44 20.82 9.34 -35.80
CA GLN A 44 19.57 10.07 -35.66
C GLN A 44 18.38 9.11 -35.88
N ILE A 45 17.52 8.96 -34.88
CA ILE A 45 16.18 8.40 -35.06
C ILE A 45 15.19 9.51 -34.75
N ASP A 46 14.62 10.03 -35.82
CA ASP A 46 13.50 10.95 -35.85
C ASP A 46 12.30 10.33 -35.10
N ARG A 47 11.90 10.97 -33.99
CA ARG A 47 10.68 10.62 -33.25
C ARG A 47 9.72 11.80 -33.34
N GLN A 48 8.98 11.87 -34.43
CA GLN A 48 7.74 12.63 -34.49
C GLN A 48 6.73 12.02 -33.51
N ALA A 49 6.65 12.59 -32.30
CA ALA A 49 5.58 12.33 -31.35
C ALA A 49 4.46 13.35 -31.60
N GLN A 50 3.37 12.92 -32.23
CA GLN A 50 2.15 13.72 -32.32
C GLN A 50 1.44 13.75 -30.95
N PRO A 51 0.92 14.91 -30.51
CA PRO A 51 0.17 15.02 -29.27
C PRO A 51 -1.18 14.32 -29.37
N ALA A 52 -1.48 13.47 -28.38
CA ALA A 52 -2.75 12.78 -28.25
C ALA A 52 -3.88 13.78 -27.93
N THR A 53 -4.83 13.91 -28.84
CA THR A 53 -6.04 14.71 -28.65
C THR A 53 -7.05 13.95 -27.78
N TYR A 54 -7.49 14.57 -26.69
CA TYR A 54 -8.50 14.02 -25.79
C TYR A 54 -9.89 14.38 -26.31
N THR A 55 -10.47 13.55 -27.17
CA THR A 55 -11.88 13.67 -27.56
C THR A 55 -12.74 12.85 -26.61
N ALA A 56 -13.68 13.53 -25.95
CA ALA A 56 -14.70 12.91 -25.12
C ALA A 56 -15.59 11.99 -25.99
N MET A 57 -15.45 10.68 -25.83
CA MET A 57 -16.36 9.72 -26.45
C MET A 57 -17.60 9.57 -25.57
N THR A 58 -18.71 10.14 -26.04
CA THR A 58 -20.06 9.74 -25.68
C THR A 58 -20.30 8.32 -26.20
N VAL A 59 -20.70 7.41 -25.32
CA VAL A 59 -21.00 6.02 -25.67
C VAL A 59 -22.40 5.91 -26.27
N ASP A 60 -22.47 5.56 -27.56
CA ASP A 60 -23.69 5.03 -28.18
C ASP A 60 -23.69 3.50 -28.08
N ALA A 61 -24.69 2.97 -27.38
CA ALA A 61 -24.76 1.57 -26.99
C ALA A 61 -25.40 0.71 -28.08
N LYS A 62 -24.70 0.46 -29.21
CA LYS A 62 -25.10 -0.59 -30.17
C LYS A 62 -24.02 -0.98 -31.21
N ALA A 63 -22.86 -1.47 -30.79
CA ALA A 63 -21.95 -2.21 -31.69
C ALA A 63 -20.90 -3.01 -30.89
N LEU A 64 -21.25 -4.21 -30.43
CA LEU A 64 -20.27 -5.18 -29.94
C LEU A 64 -20.81 -6.62 -30.02
N GLU A 65 -21.06 -7.10 -31.24
CA GLU A 65 -21.01 -8.54 -31.53
C GLU A 65 -20.00 -8.72 -32.67
N ASP A 66 -19.16 -9.75 -32.56
CA ASP A 66 -18.15 -10.22 -33.53
C ASP A 66 -16.73 -9.63 -33.51
N ALA A 67 -16.01 -9.80 -32.39
CA ALA A 67 -14.54 -9.84 -32.41
C ALA A 67 -13.99 -11.06 -31.64
N PRO A 68 -13.11 -11.89 -32.24
CA PRO A 68 -12.56 -13.09 -31.59
C PRO A 68 -11.46 -12.73 -30.57
N PRO A 69 -11.31 -13.50 -29.47
CA PRO A 69 -10.32 -13.18 -28.45
C PRO A 69 -8.89 -13.54 -28.88
N ALA A 70 -7.97 -12.58 -28.74
CA ALA A 70 -6.54 -12.76 -28.94
C ALA A 70 -5.94 -13.76 -27.92
N GLY A 71 -5.35 -14.84 -28.45
CA GLY A 71 -4.78 -15.95 -27.69
C GLY A 71 -3.38 -15.64 -27.14
N GLY A 72 -3.16 -16.03 -25.87
CA GLY A 72 -1.84 -16.09 -25.25
C GLY A 72 -1.11 -17.40 -25.57
N VAL A 73 0.22 -17.32 -25.64
CA VAL A 73 1.10 -18.47 -25.91
C VAL A 73 1.01 -19.50 -24.78
N ILE A 74 0.57 -20.71 -25.12
CA ILE A 74 0.40 -21.84 -24.20
C ILE A 74 1.57 -22.81 -24.46
N GLY A 75 2.42 -23.03 -23.46
CA GLY A 75 3.32 -24.18 -23.45
C GLY A 75 2.48 -25.47 -23.49
N ALA A 76 2.82 -26.37 -24.42
CA ALA A 76 2.09 -27.58 -24.75
C ALA A 76 1.57 -28.33 -23.50
N ARG A 77 0.24 -28.41 -23.38
CA ARG A 77 -0.44 -29.34 -22.49
C ARG A 77 -1.05 -30.42 -23.37
N THR A 78 -0.67 -31.67 -23.14
CA THR A 78 -1.35 -32.83 -23.75
C THR A 78 -2.82 -32.83 -23.31
N GLU A 79 -3.73 -33.02 -24.27
CA GLU A 79 -5.18 -33.09 -24.02
C GLU A 79 -5.50 -34.10 -22.90
N GLY A 80 -6.40 -33.72 -21.98
CA GLY A 80 -6.89 -34.59 -20.90
C GLY A 80 -6.23 -34.42 -19.52
N MET A 81 -5.11 -33.70 -19.38
CA MET A 81 -4.49 -33.47 -18.06
C MET A 81 -5.02 -32.22 -17.35
N ILE A 82 -5.69 -32.41 -16.21
CA ILE A 82 -6.24 -31.31 -15.38
C ILE A 82 -5.20 -30.88 -14.33
N ASP A 83 -4.80 -29.60 -14.33
CA ASP A 83 -3.96 -29.02 -13.28
C ASP A 83 -4.71 -29.03 -11.92
N VAL A 84 -4.38 -30.01 -11.08
CA VAL A 84 -5.02 -30.23 -9.77
C VAL A 84 -4.61 -29.18 -8.74
N LYS A 85 -3.44 -28.54 -8.91
CA LYS A 85 -2.82 -27.60 -7.94
C LYS A 85 -3.29 -26.15 -8.16
N HIS A 86 -3.54 -25.77 -9.41
CA HIS A 86 -4.01 -24.43 -9.80
C HIS A 86 -5.27 -24.45 -10.67
N ARG A 87 -6.28 -25.24 -10.26
CA ARG A 87 -7.63 -25.20 -10.88
C ARG A 87 -8.15 -23.78 -11.10
N ARG A 88 -8.60 -23.47 -12.33
CA ARG A 88 -9.25 -22.21 -12.74
C ARG A 88 -10.77 -22.43 -12.94
N CYS A 89 -11.60 -21.37 -12.83
CA CYS A 89 -13.01 -21.40 -13.27
C CYS A 89 -13.02 -21.83 -14.73
N LEU A 90 -14.12 -22.45 -15.16
CA LEU A 90 -14.41 -22.71 -16.56
C LEU A 90 -14.30 -21.44 -17.46
N CYS A 91 -14.43 -20.23 -16.90
CA CYS A 91 -14.18 -18.98 -17.62
C CYS A 91 -12.71 -18.54 -17.68
N GLY A 92 -11.78 -19.27 -17.05
CA GLY A 92 -10.33 -18.99 -17.05
C GLY A 92 -9.87 -17.82 -16.17
N LYS A 93 -10.78 -16.93 -15.74
CA LYS A 93 -10.45 -15.64 -15.10
C LYS A 93 -10.01 -15.70 -13.64
N ALA A 94 -10.46 -16.70 -12.88
CA ALA A 94 -10.16 -16.79 -11.45
C ALA A 94 -10.14 -18.24 -10.96
N ARG A 95 -9.68 -18.48 -9.73
CA ARG A 95 -9.85 -19.79 -9.06
C ARG A 95 -11.35 -20.04 -8.80
N PRO A 96 -11.85 -21.26 -9.03
CA PRO A 96 -13.25 -21.55 -8.81
C PRO A 96 -13.54 -21.65 -7.31
N THR A 97 -14.65 -21.05 -6.90
CA THR A 97 -15.16 -21.03 -5.52
C THR A 97 -16.63 -21.44 -5.45
N PHE A 98 -17.36 -21.47 -6.56
CA PHE A 98 -18.78 -21.80 -6.67
C PHE A 98 -18.98 -23.14 -7.39
N GLY A 99 -19.94 -23.92 -6.92
CA GLY A 99 -20.37 -25.19 -7.51
C GLY A 99 -21.65 -25.73 -6.86
N HIS A 100 -22.10 -26.91 -7.26
CA HIS A 100 -23.30 -27.53 -6.70
C HIS A 100 -22.98 -28.39 -5.46
N GLU A 101 -24.02 -28.71 -4.69
CA GLU A 101 -23.89 -29.49 -3.46
C GLU A 101 -23.23 -30.85 -3.75
N ASN A 102 -22.23 -31.22 -2.94
CA ASN A 102 -21.39 -32.42 -3.09
C ASN A 102 -20.47 -32.48 -4.33
N GLU A 103 -20.40 -31.42 -5.14
CA GLU A 103 -19.49 -31.33 -6.30
C GLU A 103 -18.25 -30.46 -6.04
N LYS A 104 -17.28 -30.49 -6.97
CA LYS A 104 -16.10 -29.60 -6.92
C LYS A 104 -16.45 -28.22 -7.48
N ALA A 105 -15.76 -27.19 -7.00
CA ALA A 105 -15.98 -25.83 -7.50
C ALA A 105 -15.49 -25.75 -8.94
N THR A 106 -16.39 -25.35 -9.86
CA THR A 106 -16.10 -25.18 -11.29
C THR A 106 -16.23 -23.73 -11.73
N ARG A 107 -16.93 -22.89 -10.96
CA ARG A 107 -17.15 -21.47 -11.27
C ARG A 107 -16.57 -20.54 -10.20
N CYS A 108 -16.29 -19.31 -10.54
CA CYS A 108 -15.91 -18.20 -9.67
C CYS A 108 -17.09 -17.22 -9.54
N ALA A 109 -16.98 -16.24 -8.65
CA ALA A 109 -18.06 -15.31 -8.31
C ALA A 109 -18.69 -14.59 -9.52
N SER A 110 -17.89 -14.30 -10.55
CA SER A 110 -18.36 -13.60 -11.76
C SER A 110 -18.95 -14.53 -12.82
N CYS A 111 -18.71 -15.85 -12.74
CA CYS A 111 -19.20 -16.86 -13.69
C CYS A 111 -20.20 -17.84 -13.03
N GLN A 112 -20.72 -17.54 -11.82
CA GLN A 112 -21.66 -18.43 -11.12
C GLN A 112 -23.02 -18.45 -11.80
N THR A 113 -23.68 -19.60 -11.81
CA THR A 113 -25.06 -19.75 -12.28
C THR A 113 -26.02 -19.91 -11.10
N LYS A 114 -27.32 -19.69 -11.34
CA LYS A 114 -28.37 -19.85 -10.33
C LYS A 114 -28.33 -21.28 -9.77
N GLY A 115 -28.29 -21.40 -8.44
CA GLY A 115 -28.20 -22.70 -7.74
C GLY A 115 -26.78 -23.14 -7.36
N MET A 116 -25.73 -22.41 -7.74
CA MET A 116 -24.37 -22.66 -7.25
C MET A 116 -24.12 -21.99 -5.88
N ILE A 117 -23.41 -22.69 -5.00
CA ILE A 117 -23.06 -22.22 -3.64
C ILE A 117 -21.56 -21.90 -3.53
N ASP A 118 -21.19 -20.90 -2.73
CA ASP A 118 -19.78 -20.59 -2.44
C ASP A 118 -19.20 -21.64 -1.48
N MET A 119 -18.34 -22.50 -2.03
CA MET A 119 -17.69 -23.63 -1.35
C MET A 119 -16.33 -23.27 -0.74
N ARG A 120 -15.82 -22.05 -0.93
CA ARG A 120 -14.60 -21.55 -0.26
C ARG A 120 -14.93 -20.64 0.91
N SER A 121 -15.87 -19.71 0.71
CA SER A 121 -16.38 -18.84 1.75
C SER A 121 -17.68 -19.44 2.25
N ASN A 122 -17.62 -20.57 2.95
CA ASN A 122 -18.81 -21.19 3.54
C ASN A 122 -19.57 -20.12 4.35
N ARG A 123 -20.65 -19.60 3.77
CA ARG A 123 -21.65 -18.77 4.41
C ARG A 123 -22.79 -19.70 4.82
N CYS A 124 -23.50 -19.31 5.85
CA CYS A 124 -24.76 -19.94 6.19
C CYS A 124 -25.66 -19.92 4.96
N LEU A 125 -26.54 -20.92 4.81
CA LEU A 125 -27.58 -20.94 3.77
C LEU A 125 -28.47 -19.67 3.76
N CYS A 126 -28.52 -18.89 4.85
CA CYS A 126 -29.18 -17.58 4.88
C CYS A 126 -28.34 -16.40 4.35
N GLY A 127 -27.06 -16.62 3.99
CA GLY A 127 -26.12 -15.62 3.47
C GLY A 127 -25.54 -14.63 4.48
N LYS A 128 -26.10 -14.54 5.70
CA LYS A 128 -25.81 -13.46 6.67
C LYS A 128 -24.54 -13.66 7.51
N ALA A 129 -24.15 -14.90 7.78
CA ALA A 129 -23.02 -15.19 8.69
C ALA A 129 -22.26 -16.44 8.28
N ARG A 130 -21.07 -16.65 8.86
CA ARG A 130 -20.35 -17.93 8.76
C ARG A 130 -21.15 -19.02 9.47
N PRO A 131 -21.33 -20.20 8.86
CA PRO A 131 -22.07 -21.28 9.49
C PRO A 131 -21.19 -21.91 10.58
N THR A 132 -21.82 -22.15 11.72
CA THR A 132 -21.23 -22.80 12.90
C THR A 132 -22.06 -24.00 13.35
N PHE A 133 -23.31 -24.10 12.88
CA PHE A 133 -24.27 -25.14 13.23
C PHE A 133 -24.50 -26.10 12.06
N GLY A 134 -24.60 -27.39 12.36
CA GLY A 134 -24.88 -28.48 11.43
C GLY A 134 -25.37 -29.71 12.19
N LEU A 135 -25.70 -30.79 11.47
CA LEU A 135 -26.00 -32.07 12.10
C LEU A 135 -24.72 -32.67 12.71
N GLU A 136 -24.89 -33.58 13.66
CA GLU A 136 -23.76 -34.23 14.33
C GLU A 136 -22.86 -34.94 13.30
N ASN A 137 -21.55 -34.73 13.40
CA ASN A 137 -20.52 -35.18 12.45
C ASN A 137 -20.58 -34.62 11.02
N GLU A 138 -21.53 -33.72 10.70
CA GLU A 138 -21.60 -33.06 9.39
C GLU A 138 -20.93 -31.68 9.38
N LYS A 139 -20.81 -31.10 8.16
CA LYS A 139 -20.30 -29.74 8.00
C LYS A 139 -21.32 -28.72 8.52
N ALA A 140 -20.83 -27.62 9.09
CA ALA A 140 -21.70 -26.51 9.45
C ALA A 140 -22.31 -25.87 8.18
N THR A 141 -23.64 -25.88 8.08
CA THR A 141 -24.42 -25.28 6.98
C THR A 141 -25.24 -24.08 7.44
N ARG A 142 -25.52 -23.94 8.74
CA ARG A 142 -26.33 -22.85 9.31
C ARG A 142 -25.55 -22.02 10.34
N CYS A 143 -25.95 -20.76 10.50
CA CYS A 143 -25.48 -19.90 11.59
C CYS A 143 -26.40 -20.03 12.80
N ALA A 144 -25.99 -19.45 13.94
CA ALA A 144 -26.74 -19.49 15.19
C ALA A 144 -28.20 -19.04 15.05
N SER A 145 -28.46 -18.01 14.23
CA SER A 145 -29.79 -17.45 14.01
C SER A 145 -30.68 -18.24 13.03
N CYS A 146 -30.13 -19.22 12.33
CA CYS A 146 -30.86 -20.00 11.31
C CYS A 146 -30.69 -21.50 11.52
N ARG A 147 -30.25 -21.91 12.71
CA ARG A 147 -30.15 -23.32 13.08
C ARG A 147 -31.56 -23.88 13.28
N THR A 148 -31.78 -25.13 12.89
CA THR A 148 -32.95 -25.89 13.32
C THR A 148 -32.69 -26.55 14.68
N GLU A 149 -33.73 -27.07 15.32
CA GLU A 149 -33.63 -27.68 16.65
C GLU A 149 -32.64 -28.86 16.70
N CYS A 150 -32.54 -29.63 15.62
CA CYS A 150 -31.61 -30.76 15.48
C CYS A 150 -30.16 -30.37 15.20
N MET A 151 -29.84 -29.09 14.98
CA MET A 151 -28.47 -28.67 14.64
C MET A 151 -27.65 -28.27 15.88
N VAL A 152 -26.44 -28.82 15.95
CA VAL A 152 -25.44 -28.57 17.00
C VAL A 152 -24.31 -27.69 16.48
N ASN A 153 -23.61 -26.99 17.38
CA ASN A 153 -22.44 -26.20 17.00
C ASN A 153 -21.24 -27.12 16.73
N VAL A 154 -21.01 -27.44 15.46
CA VAL A 154 -19.94 -28.34 14.99
C VAL A 154 -18.59 -27.64 14.80
N ARG A 155 -18.53 -26.29 14.87
CA ARG A 155 -17.27 -25.53 14.79
C ARG A 155 -16.64 -25.25 16.15
N SER A 156 -17.45 -25.12 17.18
CA SER A 156 -17.04 -24.86 18.57
C SER A 156 -17.68 -25.89 19.48
N THR A 157 -17.47 -27.16 19.13
CA THR A 157 -17.90 -28.33 19.90
C THR A 157 -17.54 -28.15 21.37
N ARG A 158 -18.51 -28.23 22.29
CA ARG A 158 -18.25 -28.16 23.74
C ARG A 158 -17.89 -29.57 24.26
N CYS A 159 -17.22 -29.68 25.43
CA CYS A 159 -17.16 -30.97 26.16
C CYS A 159 -18.59 -31.48 26.30
N LEU A 160 -18.76 -32.81 26.35
CA LEU A 160 -20.01 -33.46 26.73
C LEU A 160 -20.62 -32.93 28.05
N CYS A 161 -19.82 -32.36 28.96
CA CYS A 161 -20.30 -31.67 30.18
C CYS A 161 -20.78 -30.21 29.95
N LYS A 162 -20.67 -29.68 28.74
CA LYS A 162 -21.03 -28.32 28.29
C LYS A 162 -20.30 -27.14 28.98
N LYS A 163 -19.39 -27.39 29.93
CA LYS A 163 -18.68 -26.36 30.73
C LYS A 163 -17.46 -25.73 30.05
N ALA A 164 -16.80 -26.43 29.13
CA ALA A 164 -15.58 -25.93 28.47
C ALA A 164 -15.40 -26.53 27.07
N GLN A 165 -14.46 -25.99 26.28
CA GLN A 165 -14.02 -26.63 25.03
C GLN A 165 -13.28 -27.94 25.33
N PRO A 166 -13.51 -29.00 24.54
CA PRO A 166 -12.86 -30.27 24.76
C PRO A 166 -11.41 -30.20 24.26
N THR A 167 -10.50 -30.68 25.11
CA THR A 167 -9.06 -30.77 24.83
C THR A 167 -8.54 -32.19 25.05
N TYR A 168 -9.34 -33.06 25.67
CA TYR A 168 -9.04 -34.44 26.03
C TYR A 168 -9.86 -35.41 25.17
N GLY A 169 -9.19 -36.46 24.69
CA GLY A 169 -9.76 -37.54 23.89
C GLY A 169 -8.84 -38.77 23.91
N LEU A 170 -9.23 -39.82 23.20
CA LEU A 170 -8.39 -40.99 22.98
C LEU A 170 -7.29 -40.70 21.95
N GLU A 171 -6.26 -41.54 21.92
CA GLU A 171 -5.14 -41.34 21.01
C GLU A 171 -5.60 -41.32 19.55
N ASN A 172 -5.18 -40.29 18.80
CA ASN A 172 -5.58 -40.03 17.42
C ASN A 172 -7.07 -39.70 17.16
N GLU A 173 -7.89 -39.58 18.20
CA GLU A 173 -9.30 -39.18 18.07
C GLU A 173 -9.52 -37.67 18.31
N LYS A 174 -10.72 -37.19 17.93
CA LYS A 174 -11.15 -35.82 18.25
C LYS A 174 -11.35 -35.65 19.76
N PRO A 175 -11.01 -34.50 20.35
CA PRO A 175 -11.27 -34.27 21.77
C PRO A 175 -12.79 -34.19 22.02
N THR A 176 -13.28 -34.98 22.98
CA THR A 176 -14.70 -35.00 23.39
C THR A 176 -14.92 -34.49 24.81
N ARG A 177 -13.85 -34.46 25.62
CA ARG A 177 -13.88 -34.02 27.02
C ARG A 177 -12.92 -32.86 27.28
N CYS A 178 -13.24 -32.02 28.25
CA CYS A 178 -12.34 -31.05 28.85
C CYS A 178 -11.61 -31.65 30.07
N ALA A 179 -10.65 -30.91 30.62
CA ALA A 179 -9.80 -31.38 31.71
C ALA A 179 -10.59 -31.84 32.96
N SER A 180 -11.72 -31.21 33.26
CA SER A 180 -12.54 -31.51 34.44
C SER A 180 -13.55 -32.66 34.25
N CYS A 181 -13.84 -33.03 33.01
CA CYS A 181 -14.81 -34.09 32.65
C CYS A 181 -14.13 -35.30 31.97
N ARG A 182 -12.79 -35.36 31.96
CA ARG A 182 -12.04 -36.45 31.31
C ARG A 182 -12.22 -37.76 32.09
N THR A 183 -12.35 -38.86 31.37
CA THR A 183 -12.35 -40.21 31.95
C THR A 183 -10.95 -40.81 31.92
N GLU A 184 -10.79 -41.95 32.61
CA GLU A 184 -9.56 -42.75 32.54
C GLU A 184 -9.24 -43.14 31.08
N GLY A 185 -7.95 -43.15 30.73
CA GLY A 185 -7.49 -43.35 29.35
C GLY A 185 -7.47 -42.10 28.45
N MET A 186 -8.16 -41.00 28.80
CA MET A 186 -8.15 -39.78 27.97
C MET A 186 -6.92 -38.89 28.18
N MET A 187 -6.31 -38.46 27.08
CA MET A 187 -5.13 -37.58 27.04
C MET A 187 -5.44 -36.24 26.36
N ASN A 188 -4.64 -35.19 26.65
CA ASN A 188 -4.79 -33.91 25.98
C ASN A 188 -4.29 -34.02 24.53
N VAL A 189 -5.21 -34.08 23.56
CA VAL A 189 -4.92 -34.29 22.13
C VAL A 189 -4.74 -32.97 21.37
N THR A 190 -5.18 -31.85 21.95
CA THR A 190 -5.02 -30.50 21.36
C THR A 190 -3.63 -29.90 21.61
N SER A 191 -3.12 -30.05 22.83
CA SER A 191 -1.82 -29.53 23.28
C SER A 191 -0.93 -30.71 23.65
N LYS A 192 -0.56 -31.49 22.64
CA LYS A 192 0.22 -32.73 22.79
C LYS A 192 1.48 -32.44 23.59
N ARG A 193 1.57 -32.99 24.80
CA ARG A 193 2.79 -32.96 25.60
C ARG A 193 3.68 -34.13 25.20
N CYS A 194 4.99 -34.00 25.41
CA CYS A 194 5.87 -35.15 25.38
C CYS A 194 5.34 -36.24 26.33
N LEU A 195 5.61 -37.51 26.05
CA LEU A 195 5.20 -38.63 26.90
C LEU A 195 5.65 -38.49 28.37
N CYS A 196 6.76 -37.79 28.64
CA CYS A 196 7.19 -37.48 30.00
C CYS A 196 6.47 -36.27 30.65
N LYS A 197 5.48 -35.66 29.98
CA LYS A 197 4.59 -34.55 30.41
C LYS A 197 5.26 -33.23 30.82
N LYS A 198 6.60 -33.18 30.86
CA LYS A 198 7.40 -32.01 31.29
C LYS A 198 7.51 -30.90 30.25
N ALA A 199 7.41 -31.20 28.95
CA ALA A 199 7.62 -30.22 27.88
C ALA A 199 6.80 -30.54 26.62
N GLN A 200 6.70 -29.55 25.72
CA GLN A 200 6.19 -29.76 24.36
C GLN A 200 7.19 -30.63 23.56
N PRO A 201 6.71 -31.60 22.76
CA PRO A 201 7.58 -32.44 21.98
C PRO A 201 8.13 -31.65 20.78
N THR A 202 9.44 -31.76 20.57
CA THR A 202 10.16 -31.14 19.45
C THR A 202 10.97 -32.17 18.64
N TYR A 203 11.11 -33.39 19.17
CA TYR A 203 11.86 -34.50 18.60
C TYR A 203 10.90 -35.60 18.11
N GLY A 204 11.24 -36.19 16.96
CA GLY A 204 10.54 -37.31 16.35
C GLY A 204 11.38 -37.97 15.26
N LEU A 205 10.86 -39.01 14.63
CA LEU A 205 11.51 -39.68 13.51
C LEU A 205 11.45 -38.83 12.24
N LYS A 206 12.35 -39.10 11.29
CA LYS A 206 12.47 -38.33 10.04
C LYS A 206 11.17 -38.38 9.24
N GLY A 207 10.50 -37.24 9.11
CA GLY A 207 9.23 -37.12 8.37
C GLY A 207 7.98 -37.26 9.24
N GLU A 208 8.12 -37.64 10.51
CA GLU A 208 7.01 -37.83 11.43
C GLU A 208 6.75 -36.61 12.33
N LYS A 209 5.60 -36.64 13.03
CA LYS A 209 5.26 -35.60 14.02
C LYS A 209 6.15 -35.74 15.26
N PRO A 210 6.49 -34.63 15.94
CA PRO A 210 7.27 -34.70 17.17
C PRO A 210 6.48 -35.39 18.29
N THR A 211 7.08 -36.38 18.94
CA THR A 211 6.49 -37.15 20.05
C THR A 211 7.26 -36.99 21.35
N ARG A 212 8.55 -36.62 21.29
CA ARG A 212 9.44 -36.49 22.46
C ARG A 212 9.99 -35.07 22.60
N CYS A 213 10.31 -34.68 23.82
CA CYS A 213 11.10 -33.46 24.10
C CYS A 213 12.60 -33.80 24.14
N THR A 214 13.45 -32.78 24.23
CA THR A 214 14.92 -32.94 24.27
C THR A 214 15.40 -33.94 25.31
N SER A 215 14.79 -33.97 26.50
CA SER A 215 15.20 -34.84 27.60
C SER A 215 14.67 -36.27 27.50
N CYS A 216 13.70 -36.51 26.63
CA CYS A 216 12.99 -37.79 26.52
C CYS A 216 13.14 -38.39 25.11
N ARG A 217 14.05 -37.84 24.29
CA ARG A 217 14.37 -38.33 22.95
C ARG A 217 15.23 -39.59 23.06
N THR A 218 15.06 -40.50 22.11
CA THR A 218 15.97 -41.62 21.84
C THR A 218 17.03 -41.19 20.83
N GLU A 219 18.08 -42.00 20.62
CA GLU A 219 19.19 -41.64 19.72
C GLU A 219 18.77 -41.43 18.26
N ASP A 220 17.81 -42.21 17.79
CA ASP A 220 17.19 -42.20 16.47
C ASP A 220 16.26 -41.00 16.23
N MET A 221 15.85 -40.28 17.27
CA MET A 221 14.97 -39.12 17.16
C MET A 221 15.72 -37.81 16.92
N MET A 222 15.27 -37.05 15.92
CA MET A 222 15.82 -35.75 15.56
C MET A 222 14.85 -34.61 15.88
N ASN A 223 15.37 -33.39 16.06
CA ASN A 223 14.50 -32.21 16.22
C ASN A 223 13.82 -31.90 14.88
N VAL A 224 12.52 -32.19 14.79
CA VAL A 224 11.72 -32.04 13.55
C VAL A 224 11.08 -30.66 13.41
N ILE A 225 11.08 -29.86 14.48
CA ILE A 225 10.56 -28.48 14.49
C ILE A 225 11.68 -27.49 14.12
N SER A 226 12.73 -27.47 14.93
CA SER A 226 13.91 -26.60 14.78
C SER A 226 15.06 -27.42 14.24
N LYS A 227 14.97 -27.78 12.94
CA LYS A 227 15.97 -28.61 12.27
C LYS A 227 17.36 -27.98 12.40
N ARG A 228 18.19 -28.61 13.24
CA ARG A 228 19.62 -28.33 13.29
C ARG A 228 20.28 -28.96 12.06
N CYS A 229 21.39 -28.38 11.63
CA CYS A 229 22.27 -29.04 10.67
C CYS A 229 22.71 -30.41 11.18
N LEU A 230 23.03 -31.35 10.29
CA LEU A 230 23.59 -32.66 10.63
C LEU A 230 24.83 -32.57 11.53
N CYS A 231 25.63 -31.50 11.41
CA CYS A 231 26.78 -31.26 12.28
C CYS A 231 26.43 -30.86 13.72
N LYS A 232 25.14 -30.62 14.03
CA LYS A 232 24.59 -30.20 15.33
C LYS A 232 25.10 -28.86 15.90
N LYS A 233 26.08 -28.20 15.24
CA LYS A 233 26.68 -26.93 15.67
C LYS A 233 25.78 -25.71 15.46
N ALA A 234 24.91 -25.74 14.45
CA ALA A 234 24.06 -24.59 14.10
C ALA A 234 22.68 -24.99 13.57
N GLN A 235 21.75 -24.02 13.53
CA GLN A 235 20.45 -24.18 12.87
C GLN A 235 20.63 -24.33 11.36
N ALA A 236 19.77 -25.14 10.73
CA ALA A 236 19.77 -25.23 9.28
C ALA A 236 19.20 -23.95 8.66
N SER A 237 20.00 -23.31 7.80
CA SER A 237 19.62 -22.14 6.99
C SER A 237 19.86 -22.34 5.50
N PHE A 238 20.72 -23.29 5.11
CA PHE A 238 21.06 -23.60 3.73
C PHE A 238 20.30 -24.83 3.23
N GLY A 239 19.91 -24.81 1.96
CA GLY A 239 19.19 -25.89 1.28
C GLY A 239 19.10 -25.64 -0.22
N LEU A 240 18.50 -26.58 -0.95
CA LEU A 240 18.25 -26.44 -2.39
C LEU A 240 17.14 -25.41 -2.67
N GLU A 241 17.13 -24.85 -3.89
CA GLU A 241 16.14 -23.86 -4.28
C GLU A 241 14.72 -24.44 -4.21
N GLY A 242 13.85 -23.80 -3.42
CA GLY A 242 12.47 -24.23 -3.21
C GLY A 242 12.26 -25.25 -2.08
N GLU A 243 13.34 -25.83 -1.57
CA GLU A 243 13.30 -26.83 -0.49
C GLU A 243 13.48 -26.21 0.90
N LYS A 244 13.16 -27.00 1.95
CA LYS A 244 13.43 -26.61 3.33
C LYS A 244 14.95 -26.67 3.61
N PRO A 245 15.50 -25.76 4.44
CA PRO A 245 16.92 -25.80 4.77
C PRO A 245 17.28 -27.08 5.54
N THR A 246 18.41 -27.68 5.19
CA THR A 246 18.91 -28.96 5.71
C THR A 246 20.25 -28.82 6.43
N CYS A 247 21.05 -27.79 6.12
CA CYS A 247 22.38 -27.60 6.71
C CYS A 247 22.67 -26.15 7.10
N CYS A 248 23.75 -25.93 7.85
CA CYS A 248 24.25 -24.61 8.22
C CYS A 248 25.27 -24.11 7.19
N ALA A 249 25.67 -22.84 7.31
CA ALA A 249 26.63 -22.20 6.39
C ALA A 249 27.92 -22.98 6.17
N SER A 250 28.47 -23.56 7.25
CA SER A 250 29.71 -24.34 7.22
C SER A 250 29.56 -25.76 6.66
N CYS A 251 28.33 -26.26 6.52
CA CYS A 251 28.06 -27.60 6.01
C CYS A 251 27.27 -27.56 4.69
N ARG A 252 27.25 -26.41 4.03
CA ARG A 252 26.62 -26.27 2.71
C ARG A 252 27.50 -26.94 1.67
N THR A 253 26.87 -27.65 0.74
CA THR A 253 27.53 -28.17 -0.46
C THR A 253 27.28 -27.23 -1.63
N GLU A 254 27.96 -27.47 -2.76
CA GLU A 254 27.71 -26.75 -4.00
C GLU A 254 26.22 -26.83 -4.41
N GLY A 255 25.68 -25.75 -4.93
CA GLY A 255 24.25 -25.61 -5.27
C GLY A 255 23.30 -25.26 -4.10
N MET A 256 23.75 -25.30 -2.83
CA MET A 256 22.89 -24.92 -1.70
C MET A 256 22.87 -23.40 -1.47
N ILE A 257 21.67 -22.84 -1.34
CA ILE A 257 21.42 -21.41 -1.10
C ILE A 257 20.95 -21.17 0.34
N ASP A 258 21.15 -19.96 0.86
CA ASP A 258 20.53 -19.55 2.12
C ASP A 258 19.01 -19.37 1.90
N VAL A 259 18.24 -20.32 2.40
CA VAL A 259 16.78 -20.36 2.24
C VAL A 259 16.09 -19.41 3.21
N ARG A 260 16.71 -19.13 4.38
CA ARG A 260 16.13 -18.24 5.41
C ARG A 260 16.38 -16.78 5.09
N SER A 261 17.61 -16.45 4.69
CA SER A 261 18.07 -15.09 4.43
C SER A 261 18.47 -14.93 2.97
N ARG A 262 17.52 -15.24 2.06
CA ARG A 262 17.74 -15.16 0.62
C ARG A 262 18.24 -13.77 0.23
N ARG A 263 19.35 -13.73 -0.48
CA ARG A 263 19.87 -12.52 -1.13
C ARG A 263 19.56 -12.58 -2.61
N CYS A 264 19.47 -11.41 -3.24
CA CYS A 264 19.51 -11.30 -4.69
C CYS A 264 20.78 -11.99 -5.21
N LEU A 265 20.76 -12.46 -6.45
CA LEU A 265 21.94 -13.02 -7.13
C LEU A 265 23.15 -12.07 -7.16
N CYS A 266 22.95 -10.75 -7.14
CA CYS A 266 24.04 -9.77 -6.97
C CYS A 266 24.60 -9.68 -5.54
N LYS A 267 24.01 -10.41 -4.57
CA LYS A 267 24.36 -10.45 -3.14
C LYS A 267 24.25 -9.14 -2.35
N ARG A 268 23.93 -8.01 -3.01
CA ARG A 268 23.84 -6.68 -2.39
C ARG A 268 22.62 -6.50 -1.48
N THR A 269 21.45 -6.97 -1.90
CA THR A 269 20.18 -6.70 -1.21
C THR A 269 19.25 -7.92 -1.18
N GLN A 270 18.19 -7.87 -0.36
CA GLN A 270 17.13 -8.88 -0.41
C GLN A 270 16.32 -8.74 -1.71
N PRO A 271 15.93 -9.85 -2.34
CA PRO A 271 15.15 -9.81 -3.57
C PRO A 271 13.69 -9.47 -3.26
N VAL A 272 13.09 -8.66 -4.13
CA VAL A 272 11.66 -8.32 -4.10
C VAL A 272 10.98 -8.60 -5.44
N PHE A 273 11.76 -8.76 -6.51
CA PHE A 273 11.29 -9.09 -7.85
C PHE A 273 11.40 -10.58 -8.15
N GLY A 274 10.39 -11.12 -8.82
CA GLY A 274 10.33 -12.52 -9.25
C GLY A 274 9.26 -12.73 -10.33
N LEU A 275 9.13 -13.96 -10.80
CA LEU A 275 8.04 -14.34 -11.71
C LEU A 275 6.72 -14.48 -10.95
N GLU A 276 5.59 -14.26 -11.64
CA GLU A 276 4.27 -14.37 -11.03
C GLU A 276 4.06 -15.74 -10.37
N GLY A 277 3.64 -15.73 -9.10
CA GLY A 277 3.42 -16.94 -8.30
C GLY A 277 4.69 -17.64 -7.78
N LYS A 278 5.88 -17.12 -8.07
CA LYS A 278 7.16 -17.63 -7.56
C LYS A 278 7.72 -16.74 -6.44
N ASN A 279 8.72 -17.27 -5.73
CA ASN A 279 9.47 -16.51 -4.74
C ASN A 279 10.33 -15.42 -5.42
N PRO A 280 10.58 -14.28 -4.76
CA PRO A 280 11.47 -13.27 -5.30
C PRO A 280 12.91 -13.79 -5.38
N THR A 281 13.59 -13.50 -6.48
CA THR A 281 14.98 -13.91 -6.74
C THR A 281 15.89 -12.74 -7.10
N ARG A 282 15.34 -11.60 -7.52
CA ARG A 282 16.09 -10.41 -7.93
C ARG A 282 15.70 -9.16 -7.15
N CYS A 283 16.63 -8.22 -7.03
CA CYS A 283 16.35 -6.87 -6.55
C CYS A 283 15.96 -5.96 -7.72
N ALA A 284 15.55 -4.73 -7.42
CA ALA A 284 15.14 -3.76 -8.45
C ALA A 284 16.21 -3.51 -9.52
N ALA A 285 17.49 -3.48 -9.13
CA ALA A 285 18.62 -3.25 -10.03
C ALA A 285 19.02 -4.48 -10.86
N CYS A 286 18.55 -5.68 -10.48
CA CYS A 286 18.91 -6.93 -11.15
C CYS A 286 17.70 -7.68 -11.71
N LYS A 287 16.53 -7.03 -11.75
CA LYS A 287 15.34 -7.62 -12.33
C LYS A 287 15.57 -7.78 -13.83
N THR A 288 15.11 -8.89 -14.39
CA THR A 288 15.07 -9.10 -15.84
C THR A 288 13.66 -8.83 -16.36
N GLU A 289 13.51 -8.79 -17.68
CA GLU A 289 12.21 -8.67 -18.32
C GLU A 289 11.25 -9.78 -17.84
N GLY A 290 9.96 -9.43 -17.67
CA GLY A 290 8.93 -10.31 -17.13
C GLY A 290 8.94 -10.49 -15.60
N MET A 291 9.93 -9.98 -14.87
CA MET A 291 9.91 -10.02 -13.40
C MET A 291 9.08 -8.88 -12.80
N ILE A 292 8.19 -9.23 -11.86
CA ILE A 292 7.31 -8.30 -11.15
C ILE A 292 7.68 -8.21 -9.67
N ASP A 293 7.30 -7.13 -9.01
CA ASP A 293 7.38 -7.02 -7.54
C ASP A 293 6.37 -8.02 -6.93
N VAL A 294 6.87 -9.15 -6.43
CA VAL A 294 6.04 -10.23 -5.86
C VAL A 294 5.83 -10.09 -4.35
N ILE A 295 6.53 -9.12 -3.73
CA ILE A 295 6.42 -8.83 -2.30
C ILE A 295 5.37 -7.74 -2.06
N TYR A 296 5.48 -6.62 -2.78
CA TYR A 296 4.60 -5.48 -2.62
C TYR A 296 3.54 -5.47 -3.71
N LYS A 297 2.28 -5.57 -3.29
CA LYS A 297 1.16 -5.50 -4.22
C LYS A 297 1.06 -4.10 -4.81
N ARG A 298 0.75 -4.02 -6.11
CA ARG A 298 0.39 -2.79 -6.81
C ARG A 298 -1.13 -2.58 -6.80
N CYS A 299 -1.52 -1.35 -7.08
CA CYS A 299 -2.91 -0.98 -7.26
C CYS A 299 -3.55 -1.84 -8.36
N LEU A 300 -4.80 -2.27 -8.13
CA LEU A 300 -5.55 -3.06 -9.11
C LEU A 300 -6.05 -2.23 -10.30
N THR A 301 -6.01 -0.90 -10.22
CA THR A 301 -6.34 -0.03 -11.36
C THR A 301 -5.27 -0.15 -12.44
N ASN A 302 -5.68 -0.48 -13.66
CA ASN A 302 -4.80 -0.56 -14.82
C ASN A 302 -4.04 0.77 -15.00
N GLY A 303 -2.72 0.68 -15.21
CA GLY A 303 -1.84 1.85 -15.34
C GLY A 303 -1.47 2.53 -14.00
N CYS A 304 -1.97 2.07 -12.86
CA CYS A 304 -1.61 2.63 -11.56
C CYS A 304 -0.50 1.80 -10.89
N ASP A 305 0.72 2.35 -10.92
CA ASP A 305 1.92 1.70 -10.38
C ASP A 305 2.11 1.89 -8.86
N THR A 306 1.14 2.51 -8.19
CA THR A 306 1.20 2.78 -6.75
C THR A 306 1.17 1.49 -5.93
N ARG A 307 2.07 1.38 -4.95
CA ARG A 307 2.09 0.26 -3.98
C ARG A 307 0.91 0.35 -3.02
N VAL A 308 0.29 -0.78 -2.73
CA VAL A 308 -0.93 -0.83 -1.91
C VAL A 308 -0.80 -1.80 -0.74
N GLY A 309 -1.36 -1.39 0.39
CA GLY A 309 -1.57 -2.26 1.55
C GLY A 309 -2.88 -3.03 1.47
N LYS A 310 -3.22 -3.75 2.55
CA LYS A 310 -4.49 -4.51 2.65
C LYS A 310 -5.72 -3.62 2.89
N ARG A 311 -5.53 -2.35 3.26
CA ARG A 311 -6.60 -1.46 3.77
C ARG A 311 -7.68 -1.14 2.73
N TYR A 312 -7.30 -0.91 1.49
CA TYR A 312 -8.19 -0.36 0.44
C TYR A 312 -8.49 -1.38 -0.66
N LYS A 313 -8.75 -2.64 -0.28
CA LYS A 313 -9.15 -3.72 -1.21
C LYS A 313 -8.21 -3.96 -2.39
N GLY A 314 -6.92 -3.60 -2.27
CA GLY A 314 -5.94 -3.70 -3.36
C GLY A 314 -5.87 -2.47 -4.27
N TYR A 315 -6.54 -1.37 -3.93
CA TYR A 315 -6.42 -0.09 -4.61
C TYR A 315 -5.56 0.88 -3.79
N CYS A 316 -4.91 1.85 -4.45
CA CYS A 316 -4.32 2.97 -3.75
C CYS A 316 -5.43 3.90 -3.23
N LEU A 317 -5.12 4.81 -2.31
CA LEU A 317 -6.14 5.68 -1.73
C LEU A 317 -6.90 6.48 -2.81
N ARG A 318 -6.19 7.04 -3.80
CA ARG A 318 -6.79 7.77 -4.93
C ARG A 318 -7.76 6.88 -5.69
N CYS A 319 -7.29 5.77 -6.24
CA CYS A 319 -8.12 4.85 -7.02
C CYS A 319 -9.27 4.27 -6.18
N PHE A 320 -9.06 4.05 -4.89
CA PHE A 320 -10.10 3.58 -3.98
C PHE A 320 -11.23 4.60 -3.84
N VAL A 321 -10.93 5.89 -3.68
CA VAL A 321 -11.94 6.96 -3.59
C VAL A 321 -12.74 7.06 -4.88
N PHE A 322 -12.08 7.01 -6.04
CA PHE A 322 -12.77 7.07 -7.34
C PHE A 322 -13.58 5.81 -7.65
N THR A 323 -13.09 4.63 -7.28
CA THR A 323 -13.77 3.35 -7.55
C THR A 323 -14.88 3.06 -6.52
N PHE A 324 -14.71 3.54 -5.28
CA PHE A 324 -15.62 3.32 -4.16
C PHE A 324 -15.95 4.64 -3.44
N PRO A 325 -16.64 5.58 -4.10
CA PRO A 325 -16.98 6.89 -3.51
C PRO A 325 -17.87 6.79 -2.26
N GLY A 326 -18.51 5.63 -2.05
CA GLY A 326 -19.37 5.32 -0.91
C GLY A 326 -18.65 4.79 0.35
N GLU A 327 -17.35 4.49 0.29
CA GLU A 327 -16.66 3.82 1.40
C GLU A 327 -15.83 4.77 2.26
N LYS A 328 -15.86 4.55 3.57
CA LYS A 328 -15.12 5.36 4.55
C LYS A 328 -13.60 5.19 4.34
N VAL A 329 -12.91 6.31 4.22
CA VAL A 329 -11.44 6.37 4.16
C VAL A 329 -10.85 6.81 5.50
N SER A 330 -9.65 6.34 5.81
CA SER A 330 -9.01 6.55 7.13
C SER A 330 -8.32 7.92 7.30
N ARG A 331 -8.14 8.66 6.21
CA ARG A 331 -7.64 10.03 6.16
C ARG A 331 -8.40 10.72 5.03
N ASN A 332 -8.77 11.99 5.22
CA ASN A 332 -9.13 12.82 4.09
C ASN A 332 -7.92 12.83 3.15
N TYR A 333 -8.10 12.26 1.96
CA TYR A 333 -7.19 12.52 0.86
C TYR A 333 -7.13 14.06 0.72
N ARG A 334 -5.96 14.65 0.40
CA ARG A 334 -5.81 16.11 0.21
C ARG A 334 -6.55 16.54 -1.06
N VAL A 335 -7.87 16.40 -1.02
CA VAL A 335 -8.77 16.47 -2.19
C VAL A 335 -8.80 17.89 -2.71
N LYS A 336 -8.85 18.90 -1.82
CA LYS A 336 -8.86 20.31 -2.23
C LYS A 336 -7.54 20.68 -2.91
N GLU A 337 -6.40 20.38 -2.29
CA GLU A 337 -5.04 20.58 -2.84
C GLU A 337 -4.86 19.87 -4.19
N GLN A 338 -5.38 18.64 -4.32
CA GLN A 338 -5.33 17.89 -5.57
C GLN A 338 -6.21 18.53 -6.66
N HIS A 339 -7.45 18.93 -6.35
CA HIS A 339 -8.33 19.61 -7.31
C HIS A 339 -7.71 20.93 -7.79
N PHE A 340 -7.12 21.69 -6.87
CA PHE A 340 -6.37 22.90 -7.18
C PHE A 340 -5.20 22.62 -8.15
N THR A 341 -4.36 21.64 -7.82
CA THR A 341 -3.21 21.26 -8.65
C THR A 341 -3.60 20.72 -10.02
N ASP A 342 -4.63 19.86 -10.07
CA ASP A 342 -5.12 19.26 -11.31
C ASP A 342 -5.75 20.32 -12.23
N TYR A 343 -6.44 21.31 -11.67
CA TYR A 343 -7.01 22.43 -12.42
C TYR A 343 -5.92 23.31 -13.04
N ILE A 344 -4.87 23.66 -12.30
CA ILE A 344 -3.74 24.43 -12.82
C ILE A 344 -3.02 23.66 -13.94
N LYS A 345 -2.78 22.36 -13.76
CA LYS A 345 -2.19 21.52 -14.81
C LYS A 345 -3.05 21.47 -16.08
N ALA A 346 -4.37 21.36 -15.93
CA ALA A 346 -5.29 21.33 -17.05
C ALA A 346 -5.41 22.69 -17.77
N SER A 347 -5.14 23.80 -17.09
CA SER A 347 -5.25 25.15 -17.66
C SER A 347 -4.20 25.45 -18.75
N GLY A 348 -3.05 24.75 -18.74
CA GLY A 348 -1.96 24.99 -19.67
C GLY A 348 -1.23 26.33 -19.47
N VAL A 349 -1.47 27.05 -18.36
CA VAL A 349 -0.87 28.37 -18.08
C VAL A 349 0.63 28.26 -17.70
N LEU A 350 1.07 27.08 -17.26
CA LEU A 350 2.45 26.87 -16.82
C LEU A 350 3.42 26.75 -18.02
N PRO A 351 4.56 27.48 -18.02
CA PRO A 351 5.49 27.47 -19.15
C PRO A 351 6.23 26.15 -19.28
N GLU A 352 6.28 25.59 -20.51
CA GLU A 352 6.96 24.32 -20.81
C GLU A 352 8.47 24.36 -20.57
N ALA A 353 9.08 25.55 -20.69
CA ALA A 353 10.51 25.78 -20.52
C ALA A 353 10.94 26.04 -19.07
N ALA A 354 10.01 26.11 -18.11
CA ALA A 354 10.30 26.39 -16.72
C ALA A 354 10.47 25.10 -15.90
N ASP A 355 11.35 25.15 -14.90
CA ASP A 355 11.50 24.04 -13.96
C ASP A 355 10.34 24.07 -12.96
N ILE A 356 9.36 23.19 -13.18
CA ILE A 356 8.14 23.10 -12.37
C ILE A 356 8.18 21.88 -11.46
N THR A 357 7.92 22.07 -10.18
CA THR A 357 7.78 20.97 -9.22
C THR A 357 6.46 20.99 -8.47
N PHE A 358 5.93 19.80 -8.16
CA PHE A 358 4.67 19.59 -7.44
C PHE A 358 4.91 18.70 -6.22
N ASP A 359 4.62 19.17 -5.01
CA ASP A 359 4.87 18.47 -3.72
C ASP A 359 6.28 17.83 -3.61
N LYS A 360 7.27 18.52 -4.17
CA LYS A 360 8.68 18.10 -4.17
C LYS A 360 9.54 19.12 -3.43
N ARG A 361 10.67 18.64 -2.93
CA ARG A 361 11.71 19.52 -2.38
C ARG A 361 12.38 20.25 -3.53
N LEU A 362 12.74 21.50 -3.29
CA LEU A 362 13.55 22.28 -4.22
C LEU A 362 14.89 21.59 -4.41
N GLN A 363 15.35 21.51 -5.65
CA GLN A 363 16.60 20.84 -6.01
C GLN A 363 17.77 21.70 -5.51
N GLY A 364 18.54 21.19 -4.55
CA GLY A 364 19.63 21.92 -3.90
C GLY A 364 19.26 22.61 -2.58
N GLY A 365 17.98 22.60 -2.19
CA GLY A 365 17.53 23.20 -0.93
C GLY A 365 17.88 22.38 0.31
N CYS A 366 18.27 23.07 1.39
CA CYS A 366 18.69 22.48 2.67
C CYS A 366 17.52 22.34 3.66
N SER A 367 16.46 23.14 3.54
CA SER A 367 15.38 23.24 4.53
C SER A 367 14.44 22.02 4.55
N GLY A 368 14.45 21.23 3.49
CA GLY A 368 13.57 20.08 3.32
C GLY A 368 12.07 20.43 3.17
N ARG A 369 11.75 21.72 3.02
CA ARG A 369 10.41 22.27 2.78
C ARG A 369 9.94 21.99 1.36
N LYS A 370 8.61 22.05 1.19
CA LYS A 370 7.92 21.75 -0.05
C LYS A 370 6.74 22.71 -0.21
N PRO A 371 6.71 23.51 -1.29
CA PRO A 371 5.49 24.17 -1.72
C PRO A 371 4.57 23.19 -2.48
N ASP A 372 3.30 23.53 -2.61
CA ASP A 372 2.34 22.69 -3.35
C ASP A 372 2.68 22.70 -4.85
N ILE A 373 2.95 23.89 -5.41
CA ILE A 373 3.50 24.08 -6.75
C ILE A 373 4.63 25.11 -6.68
N PHE A 374 5.76 24.78 -7.31
CA PHE A 374 6.89 25.68 -7.49
C PHE A 374 7.17 25.84 -8.97
N VAL A 375 7.36 27.08 -9.41
CA VAL A 375 7.75 27.43 -10.77
C VAL A 375 9.02 28.27 -10.72
N ASP A 376 10.08 27.78 -11.36
CA ASP A 376 11.33 28.51 -11.55
C ASP A 376 11.38 29.14 -12.95
N LEU A 377 11.42 30.47 -13.01
CA LEU A 377 11.45 31.23 -14.26
C LEU A 377 12.84 31.82 -14.55
N TYR A 378 13.88 31.30 -13.89
CA TYR A 378 15.26 31.82 -13.87
C TYR A 378 15.42 33.21 -13.24
N THR A 379 14.59 34.17 -13.65
CA THR A 379 14.56 35.57 -13.18
C THR A 379 13.98 35.73 -11.78
N HIS A 380 12.93 34.98 -11.47
CA HIS A 380 12.20 35.01 -10.20
C HIS A 380 11.47 33.67 -10.00
N THR A 381 10.96 33.40 -8.80
CA THR A 381 10.25 32.16 -8.47
C THR A 381 8.80 32.43 -8.08
N VAL A 382 7.90 31.51 -8.45
CA VAL A 382 6.47 31.60 -8.11
C VAL A 382 6.04 30.34 -7.35
N HIS A 383 5.54 30.53 -6.14
CA HIS A 383 5.06 29.48 -5.25
C HIS A 383 3.54 29.57 -5.16
N CYS A 384 2.84 28.50 -5.56
CA CYS A 384 1.40 28.38 -5.40
C CYS A 384 1.11 27.54 -4.15
N GLU A 385 0.29 28.04 -3.24
CA GLU A 385 -0.08 27.35 -2.00
C GLU A 385 -1.60 27.28 -1.89
N ASN A 386 -2.15 26.09 -1.63
CA ASN A 386 -3.57 25.90 -1.32
C ASN A 386 -3.74 25.76 0.20
N ASP A 387 -4.09 26.85 0.87
CA ASP A 387 -4.20 26.90 2.32
C ASP A 387 -5.63 26.58 2.78
N GLU A 388 -5.86 25.31 3.12
CA GLU A 388 -7.08 24.94 3.84
C GLU A 388 -7.16 25.64 5.20
N ASP A 389 -8.37 26.07 5.59
CA ASP A 389 -8.66 26.81 6.81
C ASP A 389 -7.79 28.09 7.01
N GLN A 390 -7.34 28.69 5.90
CA GLN A 390 -6.46 29.88 5.88
C GLN A 390 -5.16 29.71 6.69
N HIS A 391 -4.70 28.48 6.89
CA HIS A 391 -3.45 28.18 7.59
C HIS A 391 -3.37 28.73 9.06
N ARG A 392 -4.53 28.98 9.71
CA ARG A 392 -4.65 29.66 11.03
C ARG A 392 -3.90 29.04 12.22
N ASN A 393 -3.36 27.83 12.06
CA ASN A 393 -2.73 27.04 13.13
C ASN A 393 -1.20 27.02 13.12
N TYR A 394 -0.53 27.77 12.23
CA TYR A 394 0.94 27.77 12.18
C TYR A 394 1.56 28.99 12.85
N THR A 395 2.42 28.72 13.82
CA THR A 395 3.10 29.73 14.64
C THR A 395 4.38 30.29 14.00
N CYS A 396 4.78 29.83 12.81
CA CYS A 396 6.10 30.13 12.24
C CYS A 396 6.15 30.17 10.69
N GLU A 397 5.11 30.67 10.02
CA GLU A 397 5.05 30.76 8.55
C GLU A 397 6.15 31.66 7.96
N ASN A 398 6.54 32.74 8.65
CA ASN A 398 7.62 33.63 8.18
C ASN A 398 8.96 32.89 8.07
N LYS A 399 9.25 31.96 9.00
CA LYS A 399 10.46 31.14 8.93
C LYS A 399 10.40 30.18 7.75
N ARG A 400 9.24 29.56 7.51
CA ARG A 400 9.02 28.68 6.34
C ARG A 400 9.23 29.45 5.03
N MET A 401 8.71 30.67 4.95
CA MET A 401 8.83 31.53 3.77
C MET A 401 10.29 31.91 3.49
N MET A 402 11.03 32.32 4.52
CA MET A 402 12.46 32.67 4.38
C MET A 402 13.32 31.44 4.05
N GLU A 403 13.05 30.28 4.64
CA GLU A 403 13.72 29.01 4.31
C GLU A 403 13.52 28.64 2.82
N LEU A 404 12.31 28.86 2.28
CA LEU A 404 12.03 28.63 0.86
C LEU A 404 12.70 29.66 -0.06
N PHE A 405 12.79 30.92 0.38
CA PHE A 405 13.49 31.98 -0.36
C PHE A 405 14.99 31.71 -0.48
N GLU A 406 15.63 31.29 0.62
CA GLU A 406 17.03 30.87 0.62
C GLU A 406 17.24 29.63 -0.26
N ASP A 407 16.39 28.61 -0.14
CA ASP A 407 16.46 27.40 -0.95
C ASP A 407 16.23 27.66 -2.45
N ALA A 408 15.52 28.74 -2.80
CA ALA A 408 15.30 29.20 -4.17
C ALA A 408 16.44 30.08 -4.73
N GLY A 409 17.51 30.29 -3.94
CA GLY A 409 18.69 31.06 -4.33
C GLY A 409 18.56 32.57 -4.09
N SER A 410 17.69 33.00 -3.17
CA SER A 410 17.44 34.41 -2.81
C SER A 410 17.04 35.29 -4.00
N ARG A 411 16.37 34.70 -4.99
CA ARG A 411 15.80 35.41 -6.14
C ARG A 411 14.43 35.97 -5.76
N PRO A 412 13.97 37.04 -6.44
CA PRO A 412 12.65 37.59 -6.17
C PRO A 412 11.59 36.47 -6.18
N GLN A 413 10.78 36.40 -5.13
CA GLN A 413 9.85 35.31 -4.89
C GLN A 413 8.43 35.86 -4.78
N VAL A 414 7.50 35.24 -5.51
CA VAL A 414 6.06 35.46 -5.36
C VAL A 414 5.43 34.25 -4.68
N GLN A 415 4.70 34.47 -3.59
CA GLN A 415 3.89 33.45 -2.94
C GLN A 415 2.40 33.79 -3.14
N LEU A 416 1.75 33.03 -4.02
CA LEU A 416 0.35 33.20 -4.37
C LEU A 416 -0.50 32.17 -3.63
N ARG A 417 -1.17 32.60 -2.56
CA ARG A 417 -1.90 31.72 -1.63
C ARG A 417 -3.40 31.73 -1.94
N PHE A 418 -3.97 30.55 -2.07
CA PHE A 418 -5.37 30.32 -2.40
C PHE A 418 -6.10 29.68 -1.22
N ASN A 419 -7.23 30.27 -0.81
CA ASN A 419 -8.11 29.68 0.18
C ASN A 419 -9.33 29.01 -0.49
N PRO A 420 -9.45 27.67 -0.45
CA PRO A 420 -10.61 26.96 -1.01
C PRO A 420 -11.85 27.01 -0.09
N ASP A 421 -11.71 27.48 1.14
CA ASP A 421 -12.75 27.48 2.16
C ASP A 421 -13.60 28.77 2.14
N GLY A 422 -14.56 28.85 3.06
CA GLY A 422 -15.35 30.06 3.25
C GLY A 422 -14.49 31.19 3.80
N TYR A 423 -14.80 32.42 3.41
CA TYR A 423 -14.10 33.60 3.91
C TYR A 423 -15.04 34.79 4.09
N THR A 424 -14.59 35.79 4.86
CA THR A 424 -15.30 37.05 5.07
C THR A 424 -14.53 38.19 4.44
N SER A 425 -15.13 38.86 3.46
CA SER A 425 -14.55 40.04 2.80
C SER A 425 -14.32 41.18 3.81
N VAL A 426 -13.50 42.17 3.44
CA VAL A 426 -13.28 43.42 4.20
C VAL A 426 -14.60 44.13 4.49
N ASP A 427 -15.56 44.05 3.56
CA ASP A 427 -16.90 44.65 3.71
C ASP A 427 -17.82 43.87 4.67
N GLY A 428 -17.31 42.80 5.30
CA GLY A 428 -18.08 41.93 6.20
C GLY A 428 -18.98 40.94 5.48
N GLN A 429 -18.94 40.88 4.14
CA GLN A 429 -19.70 39.91 3.36
C GLN A 429 -19.12 38.49 3.52
N LYS A 430 -19.98 37.53 3.85
CA LYS A 430 -19.59 36.12 4.00
C LYS A 430 -19.73 35.37 2.68
N HIS A 431 -18.65 34.74 2.24
CA HIS A 431 -18.62 33.90 1.06
C HIS A 431 -18.51 32.42 1.47
N PRO A 432 -19.35 31.52 0.92
CA PRO A 432 -19.29 30.08 1.23
C PRO A 432 -18.03 29.44 0.65
N GLY A 433 -17.58 28.31 1.19
CA GLY A 433 -16.41 27.58 0.67
C GLY A 433 -16.74 26.77 -0.60
N CYS A 434 -15.74 26.47 -1.41
CA CYS A 434 -15.90 25.70 -2.66
C CYS A 434 -16.27 24.24 -2.42
N PHE A 435 -16.02 23.72 -1.22
CA PHE A 435 -16.22 22.32 -0.88
C PHE A 435 -17.23 22.14 0.24
N ARG A 436 -18.04 21.09 0.13
CA ARG A 436 -18.87 20.57 1.22
C ARG A 436 -18.47 19.14 1.54
N TYR A 437 -18.56 18.76 2.81
CA TYR A 437 -18.37 17.37 3.21
C TYR A 437 -19.66 16.57 2.97
N ASN A 438 -19.54 15.45 2.26
CA ASN A 438 -20.66 14.53 2.14
C ASN A 438 -20.89 13.74 3.45
N LYS A 439 -21.97 12.94 3.52
CA LYS A 439 -22.30 12.10 4.70
C LYS A 439 -21.19 11.09 5.09
N LEU A 440 -20.18 10.93 4.24
CA LEU A 440 -19.06 10.01 4.39
C LEU A 440 -17.76 10.72 4.79
N GLY A 441 -17.78 12.04 4.98
CA GLY A 441 -16.63 12.84 5.37
C GLY A 441 -15.66 13.16 4.22
N VAL A 442 -16.07 12.97 2.96
CA VAL A 442 -15.26 13.32 1.79
C VAL A 442 -15.66 14.71 1.29
N PRO A 443 -14.70 15.64 1.10
CA PRO A 443 -14.99 16.94 0.51
C PRO A 443 -15.32 16.77 -0.97
N VAL A 444 -16.45 17.35 -1.40
CA VAL A 444 -16.89 17.41 -2.80
C VAL A 444 -17.14 18.85 -3.16
N ILE A 445 -16.89 19.23 -4.41
CA ILE A 445 -17.19 20.57 -4.90
C ILE A 445 -18.68 20.83 -4.68
N GLN A 446 -19.00 21.88 -3.93
CA GLN A 446 -20.38 22.25 -3.61
C GLN A 446 -21.04 22.94 -4.80
N ASP A 447 -20.30 23.84 -5.44
CA ASP A 447 -20.74 24.67 -6.55
C ASP A 447 -19.59 24.77 -7.57
N GLN A 448 -19.83 24.22 -8.76
CA GLN A 448 -18.84 24.18 -9.83
C GLN A 448 -18.57 25.57 -10.42
N ALA A 449 -19.60 26.41 -10.55
CA ALA A 449 -19.45 27.75 -11.12
C ALA A 449 -18.63 28.64 -10.19
N MET A 450 -18.89 28.56 -8.87
CA MET A 450 -18.10 29.29 -7.88
C MET A 450 -16.65 28.80 -7.82
N TRP A 451 -16.42 27.49 -7.93
CA TRP A 451 -15.08 26.94 -8.02
C TRP A 451 -14.33 27.47 -9.25
N GLU A 452 -14.97 27.45 -10.41
CA GLU A 452 -14.41 27.95 -11.67
C GLU A 452 -14.14 29.45 -11.61
N GLU A 453 -15.05 30.26 -11.06
CA GLU A 453 -14.86 31.69 -10.87
C GLU A 453 -13.62 31.99 -10.03
N ARG A 454 -13.47 31.32 -8.88
CA ARG A 454 -12.31 31.50 -8.01
C ARG A 454 -11.01 31.03 -8.66
N MET A 455 -11.04 29.88 -9.35
CA MET A 455 -9.87 29.35 -10.02
C MET A 455 -9.46 30.19 -11.23
N ASN A 456 -10.41 30.75 -11.98
CA ASN A 456 -10.10 31.61 -13.13
C ASN A 456 -9.45 32.91 -12.66
N ALA A 457 -9.97 33.53 -11.59
CA ALA A 457 -9.33 34.68 -10.95
C ALA A 457 -7.91 34.35 -10.46
N TYR A 458 -7.72 33.15 -9.89
CA TYR A 458 -6.39 32.67 -9.48
C TYR A 458 -5.44 32.48 -10.67
N LEU A 459 -5.91 31.87 -11.76
CA LEU A 459 -5.12 31.63 -12.97
C LEU A 459 -4.72 32.92 -13.66
N GLU A 460 -5.62 33.91 -13.73
CA GLU A 460 -5.33 35.25 -14.25
C GLU A 460 -4.18 35.88 -13.46
N ARG A 461 -4.22 35.79 -12.13
CA ARG A 461 -3.16 36.35 -11.28
C ARG A 461 -1.86 35.56 -11.36
N LEU A 462 -1.94 34.24 -11.43
CA LEU A 462 -0.79 33.38 -11.66
C LEU A 462 -0.10 33.75 -12.98
N GLN A 463 -0.87 33.90 -14.06
CA GLN A 463 -0.33 34.26 -15.37
C GLN A 463 0.39 35.61 -15.34
N TYR A 464 -0.16 36.61 -14.64
CA TYR A 464 0.52 37.89 -14.44
C TYR A 464 1.90 37.71 -13.80
N HIS A 465 1.98 36.96 -12.70
CA HIS A 465 3.25 36.73 -12.00
C HIS A 465 4.21 35.87 -12.81
N LEU A 466 3.73 34.97 -13.66
CA LEU A 466 4.61 34.20 -14.54
C LEU A 466 5.31 35.07 -15.60
N THR A 467 4.74 36.22 -15.97
CA THR A 467 5.29 37.11 -17.02
C THR A 467 5.92 38.39 -16.48
N HIS A 468 5.68 38.76 -15.22
CA HIS A 468 6.17 40.00 -14.62
C HIS A 468 7.09 39.73 -13.44
N VAL A 469 8.33 40.22 -13.54
CA VAL A 469 9.30 40.13 -12.45
C VAL A 469 8.85 41.05 -11.30
N PRO A 470 8.71 40.55 -10.06
CA PRO A 470 8.32 41.38 -8.93
C PRO A 470 9.43 42.38 -8.57
N SER A 471 9.03 43.58 -8.16
CA SER A 471 9.96 44.64 -7.72
C SER A 471 10.49 44.44 -6.30
N ARG A 472 9.78 43.64 -5.48
CA ARG A 472 10.18 43.27 -4.11
C ARG A 472 10.81 41.89 -4.10
N GLU A 473 11.76 41.68 -3.19
CA GLU A 473 12.42 40.39 -2.98
C GLU A 473 11.43 39.28 -2.60
N VAL A 474 10.44 39.59 -1.77
CA VAL A 474 9.35 38.66 -1.43
C VAL A 474 8.01 39.38 -1.54
N THR A 475 7.12 38.82 -2.35
CA THR A 475 5.75 39.29 -2.56
C THR A 475 4.80 38.19 -2.15
N VAL A 476 3.84 38.48 -1.26
CA VAL A 476 2.85 37.51 -0.77
C VAL A 476 1.46 38.04 -1.09
N GLU A 477 0.66 37.25 -1.78
CA GLU A 477 -0.71 37.60 -2.15
C GLU A 477 -1.68 36.54 -1.63
N HIS A 478 -2.71 37.01 -0.93
CA HIS A 478 -3.75 36.18 -0.33
C HIS A 478 -5.03 36.32 -1.15
N MET A 479 -5.45 35.24 -1.79
CA MET A 479 -6.68 35.20 -2.59
C MET A 479 -7.79 34.48 -1.83
N PHE A 480 -8.94 35.16 -1.66
CA PHE A 480 -10.12 34.66 -0.96
C PHE A 480 -9.94 34.44 0.55
N TYR A 481 -9.25 35.37 1.25
CA TYR A 481 -8.98 35.30 2.70
C TYR A 481 -9.86 36.26 3.50
N ASP A 482 -9.96 36.01 4.81
CA ASP A 482 -10.64 36.92 5.72
C ASP A 482 -9.90 38.26 5.81
N GLY A 483 -10.62 39.36 5.59
CA GLY A 483 -10.05 40.71 5.71
C GLY A 483 -9.13 41.11 4.56
N PHE A 484 -9.12 40.37 3.44
CA PHE A 484 -8.42 40.75 2.21
C PHE A 484 -9.43 41.07 1.11
N GLU A 485 -9.23 42.19 0.42
CA GLU A 485 -9.99 42.55 -0.75
C GLU A 485 -9.22 42.10 -2.00
N TRP A 486 -9.82 41.23 -2.81
CA TRP A 486 -9.32 40.94 -4.15
C TRP A 486 -10.13 41.72 -5.17
N LYS A 487 -9.43 42.49 -6.01
CA LYS A 487 -9.98 43.14 -7.21
C LYS A 487 -9.17 42.64 -8.40
N SER A 488 -9.84 42.12 -9.44
CA SER A 488 -9.15 41.89 -10.72
C SER A 488 -8.60 43.23 -11.19
N THR A 489 -7.35 43.22 -11.64
CA THR A 489 -6.66 44.41 -12.17
C THR A 489 -6.81 44.54 -13.68
N VAL A 490 -7.54 43.63 -14.32
CA VAL A 490 -7.84 43.65 -15.75
C VAL A 490 -9.25 44.21 -15.91
N GLU A 491 -9.37 45.43 -16.46
CA GLU A 491 -10.66 45.94 -16.93
C GLU A 491 -11.23 44.92 -17.91
N SER A 492 -12.38 44.33 -17.57
CA SER A 492 -13.08 43.41 -18.44
C SER A 492 -13.54 44.17 -19.69
N ASP A 493 -12.74 44.13 -20.75
CA ASP A 493 -13.24 44.49 -22.07
C ASP A 493 -14.33 43.49 -22.42
N ARG A 494 -15.57 44.00 -22.38
CA ARG A 494 -16.78 43.26 -22.74
C ARG A 494 -16.69 42.88 -24.22
N VAL A 495 -16.12 41.71 -24.52
CA VAL A 495 -16.40 41.03 -25.80
C VAL A 495 -17.74 40.32 -25.67
N CYS A 496 -18.81 41.11 -25.59
CA CYS A 496 -20.16 40.64 -25.88
C CYS A 496 -20.30 40.53 -27.40
N GLN A 497 -19.82 39.43 -27.99
CA GLN A 497 -20.27 39.06 -29.32
C GLN A 497 -21.72 38.61 -29.24
N LYS A 498 -22.64 39.57 -29.39
CA LYS A 498 -24.04 39.28 -29.78
C LYS A 498 -24.02 38.57 -31.12
N ARG A 499 -24.11 37.24 -31.11
CA ARG A 499 -24.59 36.49 -32.27
C ARG A 499 -26.05 36.91 -32.48
N LYS A 500 -26.29 37.81 -33.43
CA LYS A 500 -27.63 38.04 -33.99
C LYS A 500 -28.13 36.69 -34.53
N ARG A 501 -29.22 36.19 -33.95
CA ARG A 501 -30.10 35.22 -34.60
C ARG A 501 -30.69 35.93 -35.82
N ALA A 502 -30.35 35.47 -37.01
CA ALA A 502 -31.16 35.70 -38.19
C ALA A 502 -32.28 34.65 -38.14
N ASP A 503 -33.49 35.09 -37.84
CA ASP A 503 -34.70 34.33 -38.13
C ASP A 503 -35.23 34.77 -39.51
N ARG A 504 -35.84 33.78 -40.17
CA ARG A 504 -36.45 33.72 -41.50
C ARG A 504 -37.10 34.99 -42.04
#